data_AF-A0A5K1JZ98-F1
#
_entry.id   AF-A0A5K1JZ98-F1
#
_cell.length_a   1.000
_cell.length_b   1.000
_cell.length_c   1.000
_cell.angle_alpha   90.00
_cell.angle_beta   90.00
_cell.angle_gamma   90.00
#
_symmetry.space_group_name_H-M   'P 1'
#
loop_
_entity.id
_entity.type
_entity.pdbx_description
1 polymer ?
#
loop_
_entity_poly.entity_id
_entity_poly.type
_entity_poly.pdbx_seq_one_letter_code
_entity_poly.pdbx_strand_id
1 'polypeptide(L)'
;MAASASTQAGSKRWTYFHSALQLAIQRSAHKWTYEDFAECFSLWCDEQPENAATIFNLVSGRLESSITENCEELFKKYNVKENLDNLHAVVTAARARKQADYDSKDVWREDLQPRAAVRARTIPLLEQERDRLRAELGLVLL
;
A
#
# COMPACT_ATOMS: atom_id res chain seq x y z
N MET A 1 8.60 30.59 -9.63
CA MET A 1 7.62 29.51 -9.89
C MET A 1 8.36 28.19 -9.80
N ALA A 2 8.44 27.62 -8.59
CA ALA A 2 9.15 26.35 -8.38
C ALA A 2 8.31 25.21 -8.95
N ALA A 3 8.95 24.37 -9.77
CA ALA A 3 8.33 23.20 -10.37
C ALA A 3 7.82 22.26 -9.27
N SER A 4 6.49 22.03 -9.25
CA SER A 4 5.87 21.01 -8.43
C SER A 4 6.41 19.65 -8.86
N ALA A 5 7.29 19.07 -8.05
CA ALA A 5 7.72 17.69 -8.20
C ALA A 5 6.46 16.81 -8.23
N SER A 6 6.28 16.04 -9.29
CA SER A 6 5.21 15.06 -9.42
C SER A 6 5.35 14.02 -8.32
N THR A 7 4.71 14.26 -7.18
CA THR A 7 4.45 13.23 -6.17
C THR A 7 3.60 12.19 -6.87
N GLN A 8 4.21 11.11 -7.31
CA GLN A 8 3.56 10.06 -8.08
C GLN A 8 2.34 9.59 -7.28
N ALA A 9 1.15 9.96 -7.77
CA ALA A 9 -0.11 9.59 -7.15
C ALA A 9 -0.15 8.06 -7.09
N GLY A 10 -0.21 7.51 -5.87
CA GLY A 10 -0.23 6.06 -5.68
C GLY A 10 -1.47 5.44 -6.29
N SER A 11 -1.53 4.11 -6.32
CA SER A 11 -2.72 3.40 -6.79
C SER A 11 -3.96 3.76 -5.96
N LYS A 12 -5.15 3.51 -6.53
CA LYS A 12 -6.41 3.66 -5.77
C LYS A 12 -6.38 2.87 -4.46
N ARG A 13 -5.77 1.68 -4.47
CA ARG A 13 -5.65 0.82 -3.29
C ARG A 13 -4.80 1.49 -2.20
N TRP A 14 -3.65 2.07 -2.57
CA TRP A 14 -2.83 2.86 -1.64
C TRP A 14 -3.62 4.03 -1.06
N THR A 15 -4.31 4.81 -1.90
CA THR A 15 -5.09 5.97 -1.44
C THR A 15 -6.17 5.58 -0.42
N TYR A 16 -6.92 4.50 -0.67
CA TYR A 16 -7.93 4.02 0.29
C TYR A 16 -7.31 3.50 1.58
N PHE A 17 -6.22 2.73 1.50
CA PHE A 17 -5.51 2.24 2.67
C PHE A 17 -5.00 3.39 3.54
N HIS A 18 -4.29 4.34 2.94
CA HIS A 18 -3.68 5.47 3.64
C HIS A 18 -4.73 6.39 4.25
N SER A 19 -5.81 6.69 3.53
CA SER A 19 -6.89 7.56 4.04
C SER A 19 -7.66 6.91 5.20
N ALA A 20 -7.96 5.61 5.12
CA ALA A 20 -8.60 4.89 6.21
C ALA A 20 -7.71 4.85 7.46
N LEU A 21 -6.39 4.65 7.29
CA LEU A 21 -5.47 4.67 8.42
C LEU A 21 -5.38 6.06 9.04
N GLN A 22 -5.24 7.12 8.24
CA GLN A 22 -5.18 8.49 8.77
C GLN A 22 -6.44 8.85 9.56
N LEU A 23 -7.61 8.44 9.07
CA LEU A 23 -8.87 8.62 9.79
C LEU A 23 -8.88 7.86 11.13
N ALA A 24 -8.33 6.64 11.16
CA ALA A 24 -8.23 5.87 12.39
C ALA A 24 -7.27 6.52 13.40
N ILE A 25 -6.14 7.06 12.94
CA ILE A 25 -5.18 7.80 13.78
C ILE A 25 -5.87 9.02 14.39
N GLN A 26 -6.51 9.85 13.57
CA GLN A 26 -7.26 11.02 14.02
C GLN A 26 -8.32 10.66 15.06
N ARG A 27 -9.14 9.65 14.78
CA ARG A 27 -10.18 9.20 15.71
C ARG A 27 -9.64 8.66 17.02
N SER A 28 -8.46 8.05 17.00
CA SER A 28 -7.83 7.49 18.19
C SER A 28 -7.17 8.57 19.04
N ALA A 29 -6.51 9.54 18.40
CA ALA A 29 -5.84 10.65 19.07
C ALA A 29 -6.83 11.61 19.74
N HIS A 30 -8.00 11.80 19.14
CA HIS A 30 -9.04 12.73 19.61
C HIS A 30 -10.27 12.02 20.21
N LYS A 31 -10.13 10.75 20.62
CA LYS A 31 -11.25 9.98 21.20
C LYS A 31 -11.67 10.51 22.58
N TRP A 32 -10.70 11.00 23.33
CA TRP A 32 -10.83 11.50 24.70
C TRP A 32 -10.98 13.02 24.64
N THR A 33 -11.89 13.56 25.44
CA THR A 33 -12.18 15.00 25.45
C THR A 33 -11.43 15.71 26.57
N TYR A 34 -11.49 17.05 26.57
CA TYR A 34 -10.94 17.82 27.69
C TYR A 34 -11.69 17.53 28.99
N GLU A 35 -12.99 17.23 28.91
CA GLU A 35 -13.78 16.80 30.07
C GLU A 35 -13.26 15.48 30.66
N ASP A 36 -12.98 14.46 29.83
CA ASP A 36 -12.39 13.19 30.29
C ASP A 36 -11.03 13.43 30.98
N PHE A 37 -10.26 14.39 30.47
CA PHE A 37 -8.98 14.79 31.06
C PHE A 37 -9.16 15.51 32.41
N ALA A 38 -10.10 16.44 32.48
CA ALA A 38 -10.40 17.20 33.70
C ALA A 38 -11.00 16.32 34.80
N GLU A 39 -11.77 15.29 34.47
CA GLU A 39 -12.22 14.30 35.46
C GLU A 39 -11.04 13.58 36.13
N CYS A 40 -9.98 13.31 35.38
CA CYS A 40 -8.78 12.63 35.90
C CYS A 40 -7.82 13.57 36.65
N PHE A 41 -7.83 14.87 36.33
CA PHE A 41 -6.89 15.87 36.85
C PHE A 41 -7.59 17.12 37.40
N SER A 42 -8.72 16.94 38.08
CA SER A 42 -9.65 18.01 38.46
C SER A 42 -8.98 19.17 39.21
N LEU A 43 -8.19 18.86 40.24
CA LEU A 43 -7.53 19.87 41.07
C LEU A 43 -6.59 20.77 40.25
N TRP A 44 -5.85 20.19 39.30
CA TRP A 44 -4.94 20.95 38.46
C TRP A 44 -5.67 21.76 37.39
N CYS A 45 -6.75 21.22 36.82
CA CYS A 45 -7.61 21.93 35.88
C CYS A 45 -8.30 23.14 36.53
N ASP A 46 -8.66 23.05 37.81
CA ASP A 46 -9.24 24.14 38.58
C ASP A 46 -8.19 25.22 38.92
N GLU A 47 -6.97 24.80 39.29
CA GLU A 47 -5.88 25.72 39.64
C GLU A 47 -5.28 26.45 38.43
N GLN A 48 -5.15 25.77 37.29
CA GLN A 48 -4.52 26.31 36.08
C GLN A 48 -5.27 25.89 34.79
N PRO A 49 -6.47 26.45 34.54
CA PRO A 49 -7.33 26.01 33.43
C PRO A 49 -6.69 26.24 32.05
N GLU A 50 -6.04 27.39 31.84
CA GLU A 50 -5.39 27.74 30.57
C GLU A 50 -4.21 26.80 30.26
N ASN A 51 -3.42 26.44 31.28
CA ASN A 51 -2.27 25.57 31.13
C ASN A 51 -2.71 24.12 30.89
N ALA A 52 -3.71 23.65 31.65
CA ALA A 52 -4.27 22.31 31.48
C ALA A 52 -4.85 22.11 30.07
N ALA A 53 -5.61 23.08 29.56
CA ALA A 53 -6.12 23.05 28.18
C ALA A 53 -5.00 23.06 27.13
N THR A 54 -3.95 23.85 27.35
CA THR A 54 -2.78 23.89 26.46
C THR A 54 -2.08 22.53 26.41
N ILE A 55 -1.86 21.90 27.57
CA ILE A 55 -1.21 20.59 27.65
C ILE A 55 -2.06 19.49 27.04
N PHE A 56 -3.38 19.48 27.28
CA PHE A 56 -4.29 18.53 26.64
C PHE A 56 -4.17 18.56 25.10
N ASN A 57 -4.23 19.76 24.52
CA ASN A 57 -4.08 19.95 23.07
C ASN A 57 -2.69 19.52 22.57
N LEU A 58 -1.63 19.84 23.34
CA LEU A 58 -0.27 19.44 23.01
C LEU A 58 -0.10 17.92 23.01
N VAL A 59 -0.65 17.22 24.00
CA VAL A 59 -0.58 15.75 24.09
C VAL A 59 -1.34 15.11 22.94
N SER A 60 -2.57 15.57 22.66
CA SER A 60 -3.38 15.05 21.56
C SER A 60 -2.69 15.24 20.20
N GLY A 61 -2.17 16.43 19.95
CA GLY A 61 -1.41 16.72 18.72
C GLY A 61 -0.13 15.90 18.60
N ARG A 62 0.65 15.78 19.68
CA ARG A 62 1.89 14.99 19.69
C ARG A 62 1.63 13.50 19.48
N LEU A 63 0.54 12.97 20.05
CA LEU A 63 0.16 11.58 19.86
C LEU A 63 -0.19 11.31 18.39
N GLU A 64 -0.99 12.18 17.76
CA GLU A 64 -1.31 12.09 16.33
C GLU A 64 -0.05 12.13 15.46
N SER A 65 0.83 13.11 15.68
CA SER A 65 2.09 13.24 14.92
C SER A 65 2.99 12.03 15.10
N SER A 66 3.20 11.57 16.35
CA SER A 66 4.08 10.44 16.63
C SER A 66 3.59 9.14 16.01
N ILE A 67 2.28 8.86 16.05
CA ILE A 67 1.72 7.68 15.40
C ILE A 67 1.89 7.78 13.88
N THR A 68 1.61 8.96 13.30
CA THR A 68 1.75 9.20 11.86
C THR A 68 3.20 8.97 11.40
N GLU A 69 4.18 9.56 12.08
CA GLU A 69 5.61 9.42 11.79
C GLU A 69 6.05 7.96 11.87
N ASN A 70 5.67 7.24 12.94
CA ASN A 70 5.98 5.82 13.10
C ASN A 70 5.38 4.97 11.96
N CYS A 71 4.15 5.26 11.55
CA CYS A 71 3.53 4.59 10.41
C CYS A 71 4.29 4.88 9.10
N GLU A 72 4.69 6.12 8.86
CA GLU A 72 5.49 6.47 7.66
C GLU A 72 6.85 5.76 7.63
N GLU A 73 7.51 5.61 8.77
CA GLU A 73 8.75 4.83 8.88
C GLU A 73 8.52 3.36 8.54
N LEU A 74 7.45 2.76 9.06
CA LEU A 74 7.07 1.38 8.72
C LEU A 74 6.76 1.24 7.22
N PHE A 75 6.07 2.22 6.63
CA PHE A 75 5.76 2.22 5.20
C PHE A 75 7.01 2.23 4.34
N LYS A 76 8.01 3.05 4.72
CA LYS A 76 9.31 3.07 4.05
C LYS A 76 10.05 1.75 4.25
N LYS A 77 10.14 1.25 5.48
CA LYS A 77 10.87 0.02 5.83
C LYS A 77 10.36 -1.22 5.09
N TYR A 78 9.05 -1.34 4.95
CA TYR A 78 8.41 -2.49 4.31
C TYR A 78 7.95 -2.21 2.87
N ASN A 79 8.33 -1.06 2.32
CA ASN A 79 7.97 -0.63 0.97
C ASN A 79 6.46 -0.78 0.67
N VAL A 80 5.62 -0.39 1.63
CA VAL A 80 4.19 -0.72 1.64
C VAL A 80 3.46 -0.11 0.45
N LYS A 81 3.80 1.14 0.10
CA LYS A 81 3.19 1.83 -1.05
C LYS A 81 3.42 1.05 -2.35
N GLU A 82 4.66 0.72 -2.66
CA GLU A 82 5.01 -0.01 -3.88
C GLU A 82 4.36 -1.39 -3.89
N ASN A 83 4.36 -2.10 -2.76
CA ASN A 83 3.72 -3.40 -2.66
C ASN A 83 2.20 -3.34 -2.90
N LEU A 84 1.52 -2.32 -2.37
CA LEU A 84 0.09 -2.11 -2.62
C LEU A 84 -0.20 -1.66 -4.06
N ASP A 85 0.69 -0.89 -4.67
CA ASP A 85 0.59 -0.47 -6.07
C ASP A 85 0.78 -1.68 -7.02
N ASN A 86 1.77 -2.52 -6.76
CA ASN A 86 2.00 -3.79 -7.46
C ASN A 86 0.78 -4.72 -7.33
N LEU A 87 0.24 -4.86 -6.12
CA LEU A 87 -0.98 -5.64 -5.90
C LEU A 87 -2.18 -5.06 -6.68
N HIS A 88 -2.32 -3.74 -6.73
CA HIS A 88 -3.36 -3.10 -7.51
C HIS A 88 -3.22 -3.40 -9.01
N ALA A 89 -2.00 -3.33 -9.54
CA ALA A 89 -1.72 -3.65 -10.94
C ALA A 89 -2.06 -5.11 -11.26
N VAL A 90 -1.61 -6.07 -10.44
CA VAL A 90 -1.89 -7.50 -10.62
C VAL A 90 -3.40 -7.78 -10.62
N VAL A 91 -4.13 -7.23 -9.65
CA VAL A 91 -5.59 -7.42 -9.57
C VAL A 91 -6.31 -6.79 -10.77
N THR A 92 -5.85 -5.62 -11.23
CA THR A 92 -6.45 -4.95 -12.39
C THR A 92 -6.23 -5.76 -13.67
N ALA A 93 -5.00 -6.25 -13.89
CA ALA A 93 -4.69 -7.13 -15.02
C ALA A 93 -5.50 -8.43 -14.97
N ALA A 94 -5.62 -9.06 -13.79
CA ALA A 94 -6.41 -10.27 -13.62
C ALA A 94 -7.90 -10.06 -13.93
N ARG A 95 -8.48 -8.92 -13.50
CA ARG A 95 -9.86 -8.57 -13.84
C ARG A 95 -10.06 -8.38 -15.34
N ALA A 96 -9.13 -7.71 -16.02
CA ALA A 96 -9.18 -7.52 -17.46
C ALA A 96 -9.12 -8.87 -18.21
N ARG A 97 -8.21 -9.77 -17.80
CA ARG A 97 -8.13 -11.14 -18.36
C ARG A 97 -9.42 -11.93 -18.16
N LYS A 98 -10.02 -11.84 -16.97
CA LYS A 98 -11.31 -12.49 -16.68
C LYS A 98 -12.44 -11.96 -17.56
N GLN A 99 -12.47 -10.66 -17.82
CA GLN A 99 -13.46 -10.05 -18.72
C GLN A 99 -13.28 -10.45 -20.18
N ALA A 100 -12.04 -10.75 -20.58
CA ALA A 100 -11.70 -11.23 -21.91
C ALA A 100 -11.84 -12.75 -22.09
N ASP A 101 -12.41 -13.46 -21.09
CA ASP A 101 -12.56 -14.92 -21.06
C ASP A 101 -11.24 -15.68 -21.33
N TYR A 102 -10.16 -15.17 -20.75
CA TYR A 102 -8.82 -15.74 -20.91
C TYR A 102 -8.67 -17.06 -20.14
N ASP A 103 -8.62 -18.19 -20.85
CA ASP A 103 -8.33 -19.52 -20.31
C ASP A 103 -6.98 -20.05 -20.82
N SER A 104 -5.94 -19.89 -20.00
CA SER A 104 -4.57 -20.29 -20.34
C SER A 104 -3.96 -21.14 -19.22
N LYS A 105 -2.84 -21.80 -19.54
CA LYS A 105 -2.13 -22.74 -18.64
C LYS A 105 -1.46 -22.04 -17.45
N ASP A 106 -1.33 -20.72 -17.48
CA ASP A 106 -0.80 -19.88 -16.40
C ASP A 106 -1.85 -19.43 -15.38
N VAL A 107 -3.13 -19.76 -15.60
CA VAL A 107 -4.20 -19.45 -14.64
C VAL A 107 -4.06 -20.33 -13.40
N TRP A 108 -4.04 -19.69 -12.22
CA TRP A 108 -3.97 -20.36 -10.92
C TRP A 108 -5.21 -21.23 -10.67
N ARG A 109 -5.00 -22.43 -10.11
CA ARG A 109 -6.02 -23.37 -9.66
C ARG A 109 -5.60 -23.98 -8.33
N GLU A 110 -6.55 -24.39 -7.51
CA GLU A 110 -6.29 -24.94 -6.17
C GLU A 110 -5.51 -26.27 -6.23
N ASP A 111 -5.73 -27.07 -7.27
CA ASP A 111 -5.05 -28.33 -7.54
C ASP A 111 -3.83 -28.19 -8.46
N LEU A 112 -3.33 -26.96 -8.67
CA LEU A 112 -2.20 -26.69 -9.55
C LEU A 112 -0.92 -27.35 -9.03
N GLN A 113 -0.53 -28.43 -9.70
CA GLN A 113 0.69 -29.15 -9.39
C GLN A 113 1.92 -28.23 -9.54
N PRO A 114 2.91 -28.27 -8.62
CA PRO A 114 4.10 -27.42 -8.71
C PRO A 114 4.83 -27.50 -10.05
N ARG A 115 4.87 -28.68 -10.68
CA ARG A 115 5.43 -28.88 -12.02
C ARG A 115 4.67 -28.09 -13.10
N ALA A 116 3.34 -28.01 -13.01
CA ALA A 116 2.52 -27.25 -13.94
C ALA A 116 2.75 -25.74 -13.75
N ALA A 117 2.85 -25.27 -12.50
CA ALA A 117 3.16 -23.87 -12.20
C ALA A 117 4.53 -23.44 -12.76
N VAL A 118 5.57 -24.28 -12.60
CA VAL A 118 6.90 -24.01 -13.17
C VAL A 118 6.83 -23.97 -14.70
N ARG A 119 6.18 -24.96 -15.33
CA ARG A 119 6.06 -25.04 -16.79
C ARG A 119 5.30 -23.85 -17.39
N ALA A 120 4.25 -23.37 -16.73
CA ALA A 120 3.50 -22.20 -17.18
C ALA A 120 4.38 -20.95 -17.32
N ARG A 121 5.43 -20.83 -16.50
CA ARG A 121 6.42 -19.75 -16.59
C ARG A 121 7.55 -20.06 -17.57
N THR A 122 8.04 -21.29 -17.60
CA THR A 122 9.23 -21.66 -18.39
C THR A 122 8.94 -21.88 -19.87
N ILE A 123 7.81 -22.48 -20.23
CA ILE A 123 7.49 -22.81 -21.63
C ILE A 123 7.45 -21.57 -22.53
N PRO A 124 6.80 -20.45 -22.16
CA PRO A 124 6.78 -19.26 -23.01
C PRO A 124 8.19 -18.72 -23.33
N LEU A 125 9.12 -18.77 -22.36
CA LEU A 125 10.51 -18.37 -22.57
C LEU A 125 11.23 -19.30 -23.55
N LEU A 126 11.02 -20.61 -23.42
CA LEU A 126 11.60 -21.59 -24.35
C LEU A 126 11.03 -21.48 -25.76
N GLU A 127 9.74 -21.13 -25.88
CA GLU A 127 9.11 -20.86 -27.19
C GLU A 127 9.69 -19.60 -27.83
N GLN A 128 9.89 -18.53 -27.06
CA GLN A 128 10.55 -17.30 -27.54
C GLN A 128 11.98 -17.56 -28.03
N GLU A 129 12.78 -18.32 -27.26
CA GLU A 129 14.15 -18.67 -27.66
C GLU A 129 14.18 -19.59 -28.89
N ARG A 130 13.28 -20.58 -28.97
CA ARG A 130 13.11 -21.42 -30.16
C ARG A 130 12.84 -20.56 -31.39
N ASP A 131 11.93 -19.60 -31.28
CA ASP A 131 11.54 -18.75 -32.41
C ASP A 131 12.67 -17.80 -32.81
N ARG A 132 13.44 -17.29 -31.84
CA ARG A 132 14.69 -16.54 -32.12
C ARG A 132 15.70 -17.38 -32.90
N LEU A 133 16.01 -18.59 -32.41
CA LEU A 133 16.99 -19.48 -33.06
C LEU A 133 16.55 -19.90 -34.47
N ARG A 134 15.24 -20.11 -34.68
CA ARG A 134 14.70 -20.39 -36.02
C ARG A 134 14.86 -19.21 -36.97
N ALA A 135 14.65 -17.99 -36.49
CA ALA A 135 14.86 -16.78 -37.28
C ALA A 135 16.35 -16.60 -37.64
N GLU A 136 17.25 -16.83 -36.70
CA GLU A 136 18.70 -16.79 -36.94
C GLU A 136 19.15 -17.86 -37.96
N LEU A 137 18.68 -19.11 -37.83
CA LEU A 137 18.97 -20.18 -38.79
C LEU A 137 18.38 -19.90 -40.19
N GLY A 138 17.19 -19.31 -40.26
CA GLY A 138 16.58 -18.88 -41.52
C GLY A 138 17.30 -17.69 -42.18
N LEU A 139 17.94 -16.84 -41.39
CA LEU A 139 18.81 -15.75 -41.86
C LEU A 139 20.20 -16.22 -42.32
N VAL A 140 20.69 -17.37 -41.81
CA VAL A 140 22.01 -17.94 -42.18
C VAL A 140 21.94 -18.82 -43.44
N LEU A 141 20.74 -19.23 -43.87
CA LEU A 141 20.53 -20.08 -45.06
C LEU A 141 20.16 -19.30 -46.34
N LEU A 142 20.33 -17.97 -46.34
CA LEU A 142 20.26 -17.07 -47.51
C LEU A 142 21.59 -16.33 -47.68
#